data_AF-A0A378LYW8-F1
#
_entry.id   AF-A0A378LYW8-F1
#
_cell.length_a   1.000
_cell.length_b   1.000
_cell.length_c   1.000
_cell.angle_alpha   90.00
_cell.angle_beta   90.00
_cell.angle_gamma   90.00
#
_symmetry.space_group_name_H-M   'P 1'
#
loop_
_entity.id
_entity.type
_entity.pdbx_description
1 polymer ?
#
loop_
_entity_poly.entity_id
_entity_poly.type
_entity_poly.pdbx_seq_one_letter_code
_entity_poly.pdbx_strand_id
1 'polypeptide(L)'
;MEQDRFGSNSKLYILGMICLVLCLGLFFFSLYILPYLAWGLNYNVPDVVLNLISSFQDNYNYTDGASRLITWLIFFVPCVITGLISYFVSNHIDNNLYKSELKPETEEEAPPTKHIGREIKESAGFGLKILGLMIVIVIAIFLLQYLIQATS
;
A
#
# COMPACT_ATOMS: atom_id res chain seq x y z
N MET A 1 31.24 -4.35 -0.42
CA MET A 1 30.74 -5.64 0.11
C MET A 1 29.22 -5.74 -0.17
N GLU A 2 28.84 -5.99 -1.42
CA GLU A 2 27.43 -6.08 -1.86
C GLU A 2 27.07 -7.46 -2.46
N GLN A 3 28.04 -8.38 -2.53
CA GLN A 3 27.92 -9.61 -3.30
C GLN A 3 27.02 -10.68 -2.63
N ASP A 4 26.87 -10.68 -1.30
CA ASP A 4 26.10 -11.73 -0.60
C ASP A 4 24.59 -11.49 -0.46
N ARG A 5 24.09 -10.26 -0.69
CA ARG A 5 22.63 -10.01 -0.72
C ARG A 5 21.94 -10.64 -1.93
N PHE A 6 22.68 -10.86 -3.02
CA PHE A 6 22.16 -11.43 -4.27
C PHE A 6 22.21 -12.97 -4.32
N GLY A 7 23.04 -13.62 -3.48
CA GLY A 7 23.37 -15.03 -3.64
C GLY A 7 22.28 -16.04 -3.24
N SER A 8 21.46 -15.74 -2.22
CA SER A 8 20.56 -16.74 -1.62
C SER A 8 19.08 -16.58 -2.00
N ASN A 9 18.61 -15.36 -2.32
CA ASN A 9 17.18 -15.07 -2.56
C ASN A 9 16.92 -13.98 -3.62
N SER A 10 17.71 -13.94 -4.70
CA SER A 10 17.63 -12.91 -5.75
C SER A 10 16.22 -12.67 -6.30
N LYS A 11 15.41 -13.73 -6.47
CA LYS A 11 14.02 -13.61 -6.97
C LYS A 11 13.09 -12.88 -6.00
N LEU A 12 13.20 -13.15 -4.70
CA LEU A 12 12.39 -12.48 -3.67
C LEU A 12 12.81 -11.01 -3.54
N TYR A 13 14.11 -10.72 -3.61
CA TYR A 13 14.61 -9.35 -3.61
C TYR A 13 14.07 -8.53 -4.79
N ILE A 14 14.13 -9.08 -6.01
CA ILE A 14 13.57 -8.44 -7.21
C ILE A 14 12.05 -8.24 -7.07
N LEU A 15 11.33 -9.23 -6.56
CA LEU A 15 9.89 -9.12 -6.30
C LEU A 15 9.59 -7.99 -5.32
N GLY A 16 10.32 -7.91 -4.20
CA GLY A 16 10.17 -6.84 -3.21
C GLY A 16 10.39 -5.46 -3.81
N MET A 17 11.45 -5.29 -4.62
CA MET A 17 11.75 -4.03 -5.31
C MET A 17 10.65 -3.63 -6.30
N ILE A 18 10.14 -4.56 -7.12
CA ILE A 18 9.01 -4.28 -8.03
C ILE A 18 7.77 -3.86 -7.24
N CYS A 19 7.48 -4.57 -6.16
CA CYS A 19 6.34 -4.29 -5.30
C CYS A 19 6.44 -2.90 -4.64
N LEU A 20 7.65 -2.51 -4.22
CA LEU A 20 7.93 -1.19 -3.68
C LEU A 20 7.71 -0.09 -4.72
N VAL A 21 8.24 -0.26 -5.94
CA VAL A 21 8.07 0.71 -7.02
C VAL A 21 6.59 0.85 -7.41
N LEU A 22 5.86 -0.26 -7.50
CA LEU A 22 4.42 -0.26 -7.75
C LEU A 22 3.64 0.44 -6.65
N CYS A 23 3.96 0.16 -5.38
CA CYS A 23 3.37 0.84 -4.23
C CYS A 23 3.59 2.35 -4.33
N LEU A 24 4.81 2.79 -4.59
CA LEU A 24 5.15 4.21 -4.66
C LEU A 24 4.44 4.90 -5.83
N GLY A 25 4.42 4.27 -7.00
CA GLY A 25 3.74 4.79 -8.18
C GLY A 25 2.24 4.93 -7.97
N LEU A 26 1.59 3.90 -7.42
CA LEU A 26 0.16 3.93 -7.11
C LEU A 26 -0.15 4.90 -5.98
N PHE A 27 0.73 5.06 -4.99
CA PHE A 27 0.58 6.02 -3.91
C PHE A 27 0.57 7.45 -4.43
N PHE A 28 1.57 7.82 -5.23
CA PHE A 28 1.64 9.16 -5.82
C PHE A 28 0.49 9.40 -6.79
N PHE A 29 0.09 8.40 -7.58
CA PHE A 29 -1.08 8.51 -8.43
C PHE A 29 -2.36 8.73 -7.61
N SER A 30 -2.54 7.97 -6.54
CA SER A 30 -3.67 8.08 -5.62
C SER A 30 -3.73 9.46 -4.95
N LEU A 31 -2.59 10.01 -4.52
CA LEU A 31 -2.49 11.37 -3.99
C LEU A 31 -2.70 12.44 -5.08
N TYR A 32 -2.25 12.19 -6.31
CA TYR A 32 -2.42 13.11 -7.43
C TYR A 32 -3.88 13.30 -7.81
N ILE A 33 -4.69 12.23 -7.79
CA ILE A 33 -6.12 12.30 -8.16
C ILE A 33 -7.00 12.75 -6.99
N LEU A 34 -6.55 12.59 -5.74
CA LEU A 34 -7.33 12.89 -4.54
C LEU A 34 -7.87 14.33 -4.49
N PRO A 35 -7.13 15.39 -4.87
CA PRO A 35 -7.65 16.75 -4.87
C PRO A 35 -8.81 16.98 -5.83
N TYR A 36 -8.77 16.33 -7.00
CA TYR A 36 -9.89 16.32 -7.95
C TYR A 36 -11.10 15.60 -7.35
N LEU A 37 -10.89 14.42 -6.75
CA LEU A 37 -11.98 13.60 -6.23
C LEU A 37 -12.65 14.22 -4.99
N ALA A 38 -11.88 14.81 -4.08
CA ALA A 38 -12.36 15.37 -2.81
C ALA A 38 -12.92 16.79 -2.93
N TRP A 39 -12.26 17.68 -3.70
CA TRP A 39 -12.63 19.10 -3.80
C TRP A 39 -13.09 19.52 -5.20
N GLY A 40 -13.04 18.64 -6.20
CA GLY A 40 -13.40 19.00 -7.57
C GLY A 40 -12.42 20.00 -8.20
N LEU A 41 -11.15 20.00 -7.78
CA LEU A 41 -10.16 20.90 -8.35
C LEU A 41 -9.97 20.63 -9.84
N ASN A 42 -10.07 21.67 -10.65
CA ASN A 42 -9.92 21.57 -12.10
C ASN A 42 -8.44 21.63 -12.50
N TYR A 43 -7.90 20.48 -12.90
CA TYR A 43 -6.59 20.32 -13.53
C TYR A 43 -6.66 19.15 -14.51
N ASN A 44 -5.56 18.85 -15.19
CA ASN A 44 -5.52 17.77 -16.17
C ASN A 44 -5.47 16.40 -15.48
N VAL A 45 -6.65 15.83 -15.22
CA VAL A 45 -6.80 14.50 -14.65
C VAL A 45 -6.82 13.47 -15.77
N PRO A 46 -6.11 12.33 -15.64
CA PRO A 46 -6.12 11.28 -16.64
C PRO A 46 -7.54 10.81 -16.99
N ASP A 47 -7.82 10.66 -18.28
CA ASP A 47 -9.13 10.21 -18.78
C ASP A 47 -9.56 8.87 -18.18
N VAL A 48 -8.62 8.00 -17.83
CA VAL A 48 -8.89 6.73 -17.16
C VAL A 48 -9.70 6.93 -15.87
N VAL A 49 -9.40 7.99 -15.10
CA VAL A 49 -10.10 8.30 -13.85
C VAL A 49 -11.52 8.78 -14.16
N LEU A 50 -11.68 9.67 -15.14
CA LEU A 50 -12.97 10.20 -15.56
C LEU A 50 -13.88 9.09 -16.08
N ASN A 51 -13.35 8.23 -16.95
CA ASN A 51 -14.05 7.08 -17.50
C ASN A 51 -14.46 6.08 -16.42
N LEU A 52 -13.65 5.90 -15.37
CA LEU A 52 -14.01 5.04 -14.24
C LEU A 52 -15.19 5.62 -13.45
N ILE A 53 -15.14 6.92 -13.14
CA ILE A 53 -16.23 7.61 -12.42
C ILE A 53 -17.52 7.51 -13.22
N SER A 54 -17.48 7.86 -14.51
CA SER A 54 -18.65 7.76 -15.41
C SER A 54 -19.16 6.34 -15.50
N SER A 55 -18.27 5.34 -15.64
CA SER A 55 -18.68 3.93 -15.67
C SER A 55 -19.40 3.50 -14.37
N PHE A 56 -18.96 3.96 -13.20
CA PHE A 56 -19.65 3.68 -11.94
C PHE A 56 -21.01 4.38 -11.84
N GLN A 57 -21.11 5.61 -12.35
CA GLN A 57 -22.39 6.34 -12.39
C GLN A 57 -23.37 5.68 -13.37
N ASP A 58 -22.93 5.41 -14.59
CA ASP A 58 -23.78 4.97 -15.69
C ASP A 58 -24.16 3.49 -15.59
N ASN A 59 -23.21 2.61 -15.26
CA ASN A 59 -23.46 1.16 -15.24
C ASN A 59 -23.97 0.66 -13.90
N TYR A 60 -23.61 1.32 -12.80
CA TYR A 60 -23.91 0.85 -11.43
C TYR A 60 -24.84 1.80 -10.66
N ASN A 61 -25.30 2.90 -11.27
CA ASN A 61 -26.15 3.92 -10.65
C ASN A 61 -25.59 4.45 -9.32
N TYR A 62 -24.26 4.53 -9.21
CA TYR A 62 -23.62 5.07 -8.01
C TYR A 62 -23.76 6.59 -7.95
N THR A 63 -23.95 7.09 -6.74
CA THR A 63 -23.94 8.53 -6.46
C THR A 63 -22.58 9.13 -6.81
N ASP A 64 -22.54 10.40 -7.20
CA ASP A 64 -21.30 11.09 -7.59
C ASP A 64 -20.18 10.95 -6.55
N GLY A 65 -20.51 11.10 -5.27
CA GLY A 65 -19.57 10.90 -4.17
C GLY A 65 -19.04 9.46 -4.05
N ALA A 66 -19.91 8.46 -4.21
CA ALA A 66 -19.49 7.05 -4.16
C ALA A 66 -18.60 6.68 -5.33
N SER A 67 -18.94 7.10 -6.55
CA SER A 67 -18.14 6.83 -7.75
C SER A 67 -16.72 7.38 -7.64
N ARG A 68 -16.57 8.60 -7.09
CA ARG A 68 -15.26 9.21 -6.83
C ARG A 68 -14.47 8.45 -5.76
N LEU A 69 -15.12 8.08 -4.66
CA LEU A 69 -14.49 7.35 -3.55
C LEU A 69 -14.03 5.95 -3.99
N ILE A 70 -14.86 5.22 -4.73
CA ILE A 70 -14.54 3.88 -5.24
C ILE A 70 -13.42 3.94 -6.26
N THR A 71 -13.46 4.93 -7.17
CA THR A 71 -12.37 5.18 -8.13
C THR A 71 -11.04 5.41 -7.40
N TRP A 72 -11.04 6.20 -6.31
CA TRP A 72 -9.85 6.40 -5.50
C TRP A 72 -9.34 5.11 -4.85
N LEU A 73 -10.25 4.32 -4.28
CA LEU A 73 -9.91 3.06 -3.62
C LEU A 73 -9.29 2.04 -4.57
N ILE A 74 -9.68 2.01 -5.84
CA ILE A 74 -9.10 1.11 -6.85
C ILE A 74 -7.60 1.33 -7.04
N PHE A 75 -7.11 2.56 -6.83
CA PHE A 75 -5.68 2.84 -6.88
C PHE A 75 -5.01 2.76 -5.50
N PHE A 76 -5.72 3.20 -4.46
CA PHE A 76 -5.20 3.23 -3.10
C PHE A 76 -5.05 1.83 -2.48
N VAL A 77 -6.01 0.93 -2.67
CA VAL A 77 -5.97 -0.41 -2.06
C VAL A 77 -4.83 -1.26 -2.64
N PRO A 78 -4.61 -1.34 -3.97
CA PRO A 78 -3.46 -2.07 -4.51
C PRO A 78 -2.11 -1.45 -4.11
N CYS A 79 -2.03 -0.11 -3.99
CA CYS A 79 -0.86 0.57 -3.43
C CYS A 79 -0.51 0.00 -2.05
N VAL A 80 -1.51 -0.05 -1.16
CA VAL A 80 -1.32 -0.62 0.17
C VAL A 80 -0.85 -2.06 0.12
N ILE A 81 -1.54 -2.91 -0.65
CA ILE A 81 -1.26 -4.35 -0.70
C ILE A 81 0.18 -4.57 -1.14
N THR A 82 0.61 -3.86 -2.17
CA THR A 82 1.98 -3.94 -2.68
C THR A 82 3.01 -3.41 -1.67
N GLY A 83 2.69 -2.34 -0.94
CA GLY A 83 3.53 -1.85 0.17
C GLY A 83 3.71 -2.90 1.29
N LEU A 84 2.63 -3.57 1.68
CA LEU A 84 2.66 -4.63 2.70
C LEU A 84 3.48 -5.84 2.23
N ILE A 85 3.33 -6.26 0.98
CA ILE A 85 4.11 -7.36 0.39
C ILE A 85 5.59 -6.99 0.35
N SER A 86 5.93 -5.79 -0.13
CA SER A 86 7.32 -5.29 -0.14
C SER A 86 7.94 -5.32 1.25
N TYR A 87 7.19 -4.88 2.27
CA TYR A 87 7.64 -4.89 3.65
C TYR A 87 7.89 -6.31 4.16
N PHE A 88 6.93 -7.22 3.93
CA PHE A 88 7.06 -8.61 4.37
C PHE A 88 8.28 -9.29 3.73
N VAL A 89 8.48 -9.07 2.43
CA VAL A 89 9.62 -9.58 1.67
C VAL A 89 10.94 -9.00 2.20
N SER A 90 11.02 -7.69 2.43
CA SER A 90 12.23 -7.06 2.97
C SER A 90 12.57 -7.62 4.36
N ASN A 91 11.59 -7.71 5.25
CA ASN A 91 11.79 -8.25 6.60
C ASN A 91 12.15 -9.75 6.59
N HIS A 92 11.61 -10.52 5.63
CA HIS A 92 11.97 -11.92 5.45
C HIS A 92 13.41 -12.09 4.98
N ILE A 93 13.86 -11.25 4.05
CA ILE A 93 15.25 -11.22 3.56
C ILE A 93 16.20 -10.86 4.70
N ASP A 94 15.93 -9.77 5.42
CA ASP A 94 16.79 -9.31 6.52
C ASP A 94 16.91 -10.36 7.65
N ASN A 95 15.82 -11.04 8.00
CA ASN A 95 15.83 -12.09 9.03
C ASN A 95 16.54 -13.38 8.58
N ASN A 96 16.48 -13.72 7.29
CA ASN A 96 17.24 -14.84 6.73
C ASN A 96 18.74 -14.54 6.65
N LEU A 97 19.14 -13.32 6.27
CA LEU A 97 20.55 -12.88 6.33
C LEU A 97 21.07 -12.96 7.77
N TYR A 98 20.32 -12.46 8.76
CA TYR A 98 20.73 -12.48 10.17
C TYR A 98 20.90 -13.90 10.74
N LYS A 99 20.07 -14.86 10.31
CA LYS A 99 20.23 -16.29 10.70
C LYS A 99 21.38 -16.98 9.97
N SER A 100 21.77 -16.48 8.80
CA SER A 100 22.88 -17.02 8.01
C SER A 100 24.25 -16.59 8.57
N GLU A 101 24.34 -15.38 9.13
CA GLU A 101 25.56 -14.87 9.78
C GLU A 101 25.82 -15.44 11.19
N LEU A 102 24.86 -16.16 11.78
CA LEU A 102 25.00 -16.81 13.11
C LEU A 102 25.70 -18.19 13.08
N LYS A 103 26.28 -18.58 11.94
CA LYS A 103 27.32 -19.61 11.83
C LYS A 103 28.39 -19.05 10.89
N PRO A 104 29.62 -18.71 11.36
CA PRO A 104 30.48 -19.54 12.20
C PRO A 104 31.20 -18.79 13.35
N GLU A 105 31.94 -19.58 14.13
CA GLU A 105 33.01 -19.26 15.09
C GLU A 105 33.53 -17.80 15.22
N THR A 106 33.71 -17.43 16.49
CA THR A 106 34.66 -16.45 17.05
C THR A 106 34.18 -15.00 17.21
N GLU A 107 34.46 -14.51 18.41
CA GLU A 107 34.28 -13.16 18.95
C GLU A 107 34.78 -12.07 17.97
N GLU A 108 33.98 -11.02 17.76
CA GLU A 108 34.38 -9.61 17.96
C GLU A 108 33.30 -8.62 17.42
N GLU A 109 32.92 -7.70 18.31
CA GLU A 109 32.32 -6.38 18.09
C GLU A 109 31.07 -6.24 17.18
N ALA A 110 29.89 -6.18 17.82
CA ALA A 110 28.63 -5.81 17.20
C ALA A 110 28.56 -4.29 16.87
N PRO A 111 28.27 -3.88 15.61
CA PRO A 111 27.95 -2.48 15.30
C PRO A 111 26.48 -2.14 15.68
N PRO A 112 26.15 -0.84 15.85
CA PRO A 112 24.92 -0.36 16.48
C PRO A 112 23.73 -0.30 15.51
N THR A 113 23.44 -1.38 14.77
CA THR A 113 22.35 -1.41 13.78
C THR A 113 21.01 -1.95 14.33
N LYS A 114 21.01 -2.44 15.57
CA LYS A 114 19.84 -3.10 16.20
C LYS A 114 18.66 -2.18 16.51
N HIS A 115 18.87 -0.85 16.49
CA HIS A 115 17.82 0.13 16.81
C HIS A 115 16.90 0.48 15.63
N ILE A 116 17.42 0.50 14.40
CA ILE A 116 16.67 0.94 13.21
C ILE A 116 15.53 -0.04 12.84
N GLY A 117 15.76 -1.34 12.97
CA GLY A 117 14.74 -2.36 12.65
C GLY A 117 13.54 -2.38 13.60
N ARG A 118 13.68 -1.80 14.80
CA ARG A 118 12.62 -1.79 15.82
C ARG A 118 11.66 -0.61 15.62
N GLU A 119 12.19 0.55 15.23
CA GLU A 119 11.42 1.77 14.96
C GLU A 119 10.57 1.67 13.68
N ILE A 120 11.09 1.01 12.64
CA ILE A 120 10.32 0.75 11.40
C ILE A 120 9.17 -0.24 11.68
N LYS A 121 9.40 -1.24 12.53
CA LYS A 121 8.39 -2.23 12.92
C LYS A 121 7.24 -1.61 13.72
N GLU A 122 7.52 -0.61 14.57
CA GLU A 122 6.49 0.16 15.28
C GLU A 122 5.69 1.07 14.35
N SER A 123 6.36 1.76 13.41
CA SER A 123 5.70 2.63 12.43
C SER A 123 4.76 1.86 11.49
N ALA A 124 5.14 0.64 11.10
CA ALA A 124 4.32 -0.22 10.25
C ALA A 124 3.07 -0.79 10.96
N GLY A 125 3.18 -1.11 12.25
CA GLY A 125 2.03 -1.55 13.06
C GLY A 125 0.95 -0.47 13.17
N PHE A 126 1.36 0.80 13.22
CA PHE A 126 0.46 1.94 13.12
C PHE A 126 -0.16 2.08 11.72
N GLY A 127 0.64 1.94 10.66
CA GLY A 127 0.15 1.99 9.28
C GLY A 127 -0.94 0.96 8.98
N LEU A 128 -0.75 -0.30 9.42
CA LEU A 128 -1.74 -1.36 9.25
C LEU A 128 -3.05 -1.08 10.01
N LYS A 129 -2.98 -0.50 11.21
CA LYS A 129 -4.16 -0.10 11.99
C LYS A 129 -4.95 1.01 11.29
N ILE A 130 -4.26 2.02 10.77
CA ILE A 130 -4.89 3.12 10.00
C ILE A 130 -5.59 2.58 8.76
N LEU A 131 -4.97 1.60 8.11
CA LEU A 131 -5.54 0.91 6.95
C LEU A 131 -6.80 0.10 7.27
N GLY A 132 -6.75 -0.68 8.35
CA GLY A 132 -7.92 -1.40 8.84
C GLY A 132 -9.07 -0.43 9.13
N LEU A 133 -8.76 0.71 9.74
CA LEU A 133 -9.74 1.78 9.99
C LEU A 133 -10.33 2.34 8.68
N MET A 134 -9.50 2.61 7.66
CA MET A 134 -9.97 3.08 6.36
C MET A 134 -10.93 2.09 5.70
N ILE A 135 -10.61 0.79 5.72
CA ILE A 135 -11.47 -0.27 5.17
C ILE A 135 -12.82 -0.30 5.91
N VAL A 136 -12.80 -0.20 7.24
CA VAL A 136 -14.02 -0.18 8.06
C VAL A 136 -14.90 1.03 7.73
N ILE A 137 -14.30 2.21 7.54
CA ILE A 137 -15.04 3.43 7.15
C ILE A 137 -15.72 3.23 5.80
N VAL A 138 -15.04 2.66 4.81
CA VAL A 138 -15.61 2.38 3.49
C VAL A 138 -16.79 1.42 3.61
N ILE A 139 -16.64 0.33 4.37
CA ILE A 139 -17.73 -0.63 4.60
C ILE A 139 -18.93 0.05 5.27
N ALA A 140 -18.69 0.91 6.26
CA ALA A 140 -19.75 1.66 6.94
C ALA A 140 -20.51 2.58 5.97
N ILE A 141 -19.82 3.32 5.11
CA ILE A 141 -20.44 4.14 4.07
C ILE A 141 -21.29 3.27 3.12
N PHE A 142 -20.76 2.10 2.73
CA PHE A 142 -21.46 1.17 1.84
C PHE A 142 -22.75 0.63 2.47
N LEU A 143 -22.70 0.24 3.74
CA LEU A 143 -23.88 -0.20 4.49
C LEU A 143 -24.91 0.92 4.66
N LEU A 144 -24.46 2.15 4.89
CA LEU A 144 -25.34 3.30 5.04
C LEU A 144 -26.05 3.62 3.72
N GLN A 145 -25.32 3.57 2.59
CA GLN A 145 -25.94 3.69 1.26
C GLN A 145 -26.94 2.58 0.97
N TYR A 146 -26.59 1.33 1.31
CA TYR A 146 -27.49 0.20 1.15
C TYR A 146 -28.78 0.37 1.96
N LEU A 147 -28.70 0.83 3.21
CA LEU A 147 -29.87 1.08 4.05
C LEU A 147 -30.77 2.19 3.50
N ILE A 148 -30.17 3.28 2.99
CA ILE A 148 -30.90 4.38 2.36
C ILE A 148 -31.62 3.89 1.10
N GLN A 149 -30.96 3.11 0.24
CA GLN A 149 -31.59 2.52 -0.94
C GLN A 149 -32.68 1.50 -0.59
N ALA A 150 -32.51 0.71 0.46
CA ALA A 150 -33.51 -0.26 0.90
C ALA A 150 -34.76 0.38 1.54
N THR A 151 -34.66 1.65 1.95
CA THR A 151 -35.76 2.43 2.57
C THR A 151 -36.46 3.38 1.58
N SER A 152 -35.86 3.66 0.43
CA SER A 152 -36.46 4.46 -0.66
C SER A 152 -37.19 3.61 -1.67
#